data_AF-A0A2V5VGA9-F1
#
_entry.id   AF-A0A2V5VGA9-F1
#
_cell.length_a   1.000
_cell.length_b   1.000
_cell.length_c   1.000
_cell.angle_alpha   90.00
_cell.angle_beta   90.00
_cell.angle_gamma   90.00
#
_symmetry.space_group_name_H-M   'P 1'
#
loop_
_entity.id
_entity.type
_entity.pdbx_description
1 polymer ?
#
loop_
_entity_poly.entity_id
_entity_poly.type
_entity_poly.pdbx_seq_one_letter_code
_entity_poly.pdbx_strand_id
1 'polypeptide(L)'
;MVAQPCWLREFIRLRRAALFLGEADACWFAHYLSREQIKPFMNKGERISQLVAELDGEDVDLSQTDVAKHPFYRAFFHCWNEQRYYEAHDVLEQLWLKETNSRDANFFKGLIQAAGAFVHLQKRFEHPSHAKHSRRLPPAVRLFQLAEKNLSIFAPRHHGLDVAALCELLHEFADKIVVSEYKTNPWSPETAPKLTLL
;
A
#
# COMPACT_ATOMS: atom_id res chain seq x y z
N MET A 1 24.05 -6.96 12.32
CA MET A 1 22.91 -6.38 13.08
C MET A 1 22.55 -5.06 12.40
N VAL A 2 21.71 -5.10 11.38
CA VAL A 2 21.37 -3.89 10.60
C VAL A 2 20.28 -3.14 11.36
N ALA A 3 20.59 -1.92 11.79
CA ALA A 3 19.66 -1.06 12.50
C ALA A 3 18.39 -0.85 11.67
N GLN A 4 17.21 -1.10 12.25
CA GLN A 4 15.93 -0.79 11.62
C GLN A 4 15.86 0.73 11.32
N PRO A 5 15.57 1.14 10.07
CA PRO A 5 15.45 2.55 9.71
C PRO A 5 14.36 3.26 10.53
N CYS A 6 14.60 4.53 10.89
CA CYS A 6 13.70 5.37 11.68
C CYS A 6 12.25 5.41 11.16
N TRP A 7 12.04 5.22 9.86
CA TRP A 7 10.73 5.16 9.20
C TRP A 7 9.85 3.98 9.67
N LEU A 8 10.45 2.85 10.08
CA LEU A 8 9.71 1.72 10.64
C LEU A 8 9.18 2.04 12.06
N ARG A 9 9.88 2.89 12.82
CA ARG A 9 9.45 3.31 14.17
C ARG A 9 8.26 4.26 14.15
N GLU A 10 8.11 5.09 13.11
CA GLU A 10 6.97 6.00 12.98
C GLU A 10 5.70 5.25 12.54
N PHE A 11 5.86 4.23 11.70
CA PHE A 11 4.78 3.31 11.30
C PHE A 11 4.37 2.34 12.44
N ILE A 12 5.33 1.83 13.22
CA ILE A 12 5.05 1.05 14.45
C ILE A 12 4.44 1.93 15.56
N ARG A 13 4.79 3.22 15.65
CA ARG A 13 4.17 4.15 16.60
C ARG A 13 2.70 4.44 16.27
N LEU A 14 2.31 4.48 14.99
CA LEU A 14 0.90 4.47 14.60
C LEU A 14 0.18 3.18 15.05
N ARG A 15 0.89 2.05 15.03
CA ARG A 15 0.42 0.76 15.59
C ARG A 15 0.29 0.77 17.12
N ARG A 16 1.14 1.50 17.84
CA ARG A 16 1.14 1.54 19.33
C ARG A 16 0.21 2.60 19.92
N ALA A 17 -0.08 3.69 19.19
CA ALA A 17 -1.09 4.67 19.58
C ALA A 17 -2.52 4.12 19.44
N ALA A 18 -2.75 3.15 18.56
CA ALA A 18 -4.02 2.44 18.41
C ALA A 18 -4.35 1.49 19.59
N LEU A 19 -3.39 1.21 20.48
CA LEU A 19 -3.63 0.40 21.69
C LEU A 19 -4.07 1.25 22.90
N PHE A 20 -4.08 2.59 22.81
CA PHE A 20 -4.40 3.48 23.93
C PHE A 20 -5.49 4.52 23.65
N LEU A 21 -6.09 4.53 22.45
CA LEU A 21 -7.22 5.38 22.12
C LEU A 21 -8.31 4.53 21.46
N GLY A 22 -9.47 4.48 22.11
CA GLY A 22 -10.58 3.60 21.77
C GLY A 22 -11.10 3.73 20.33
N GLU A 23 -11.51 2.56 19.82
CA GLU A 23 -12.57 2.28 18.84
C GLU A 23 -12.60 2.95 17.45
N ALA A 24 -11.81 3.96 17.10
CA ALA A 24 -12.02 4.66 15.82
C ALA A 24 -11.12 4.26 14.64
N ASP A 25 -10.00 3.56 14.85
CA ASP A 25 -9.05 3.21 13.75
C ASP A 25 -9.21 1.73 13.27
N ALA A 26 -10.17 0.98 13.81
CA ALA A 26 -10.39 -0.45 13.50
C ALA A 26 -11.31 -0.71 12.30
N CYS A 27 -11.92 0.32 11.72
CA CYS A 27 -13.05 0.17 10.82
C CYS A 27 -12.71 0.48 9.36
N TRP A 28 -11.83 -0.32 8.71
CA TRP A 28 -11.67 -0.25 7.25
C TRP A 28 -11.50 -1.61 6.55
N PHE A 29 -11.31 -2.72 7.29
CA PHE A 29 -11.58 -4.07 6.74
C PHE A 29 -13.09 -4.29 6.48
N ALA A 30 -13.95 -3.47 7.08
CA ALA A 30 -15.40 -3.67 7.14
C ALA A 30 -16.18 -3.21 5.91
N HIS A 31 -15.53 -2.62 4.90
CA HIS A 31 -16.23 -2.15 3.70
C HIS A 31 -16.41 -3.22 2.62
N TYR A 32 -15.71 -4.36 2.71
CA TYR A 32 -15.82 -5.45 1.74
C TYR A 32 -16.47 -6.72 2.31
N LEU A 33 -16.14 -7.08 3.55
CA LEU A 33 -16.80 -8.20 4.23
C LEU A 33 -18.01 -7.65 4.99
N SER A 34 -19.18 -8.27 4.81
CA SER A 34 -20.33 -7.95 5.65
C SER A 34 -19.91 -8.10 7.13
N ARG A 35 -20.52 -7.31 8.01
CA ARG A 35 -20.23 -7.37 9.46
C ARG A 35 -20.40 -8.78 10.06
N GLU A 36 -21.07 -9.70 9.34
CA GLU A 36 -21.27 -11.11 9.67
C GLU A 36 -20.12 -12.02 9.20
N GLN A 37 -19.40 -11.65 8.13
CA GLN A 37 -18.26 -12.41 7.59
C GLN A 37 -16.94 -12.13 8.33
N ILE A 38 -16.83 -10.96 8.98
CA ILE A 38 -15.71 -10.67 9.88
C ILE A 38 -15.97 -11.42 11.20
N LYS A 39 -15.53 -12.68 11.27
CA LYS A 39 -15.50 -13.40 12.55
C LYS A 39 -14.64 -12.57 13.52
N PRO A 40 -15.13 -12.25 14.75
CA PRO A 40 -14.41 -11.44 15.74
C PRO A 40 -13.00 -11.92 16.11
N PHE A 41 -12.63 -13.13 15.69
CA PHE A 41 -11.41 -13.84 16.05
C PHE A 41 -10.33 -13.89 14.98
N MET A 42 -10.59 -13.44 13.74
CA MET A 42 -9.59 -13.55 12.68
C MET A 42 -8.47 -12.52 12.86
N ASN A 43 -7.23 -13.00 12.81
CA ASN A 43 -6.03 -12.16 12.81
C ASN A 43 -5.80 -11.54 11.41
N LYS A 44 -4.93 -10.52 11.34
CA LYS A 44 -4.65 -9.77 10.09
C LYS A 44 -4.26 -10.69 8.92
N GLY A 45 -3.42 -11.69 9.18
CA GLY A 45 -2.95 -12.62 8.16
C GLY A 45 -4.08 -13.47 7.58
N GLU A 46 -4.97 -13.97 8.43
CA GLU A 46 -6.14 -14.76 8.00
C GLU A 46 -7.09 -13.94 7.12
N ARG A 47 -7.33 -12.67 7.46
CA ARG A 47 -8.17 -11.78 6.65
C ARG A 47 -7.55 -11.51 5.27
N ILE A 48 -6.24 -11.35 5.22
CA ILE A 48 -5.52 -11.15 3.95
C ILE A 48 -5.57 -12.42 3.11
N SER A 49 -5.34 -13.59 3.70
CA SER A 49 -5.42 -14.87 2.97
C SER A 49 -6.80 -15.11 2.40
N GLN A 50 -7.87 -14.78 3.13
CA GLN A 50 -9.23 -14.87 2.63
C GLN A 50 -9.45 -13.91 1.45
N LEU A 51 -9.03 -12.64 1.58
CA LEU A 51 -9.11 -11.67 0.49
C LEU A 51 -8.39 -12.17 -0.76
N VAL A 52 -7.19 -12.72 -0.62
CA VAL A 52 -6.42 -13.25 -1.75
C VAL A 52 -7.14 -14.44 -2.40
N ALA A 53 -7.72 -15.34 -1.62
CA ALA A 53 -8.48 -16.48 -2.15
C ALA A 53 -9.75 -16.05 -2.91
N GLU A 54 -10.46 -15.04 -2.40
CA GLU A 54 -11.64 -14.46 -3.07
C GLU A 54 -11.27 -13.79 -4.41
N LEU A 55 -10.06 -13.26 -4.53
CA LEU A 55 -9.59 -12.55 -5.73
C LEU A 55 -8.97 -13.49 -6.80
N ASP A 56 -8.30 -14.57 -6.40
CA ASP A 56 -7.56 -15.45 -7.31
C ASP A 56 -8.32 -16.73 -7.69
N GLY A 57 -9.44 -17.04 -7.01
CA GLY A 57 -10.21 -18.29 -7.17
C GLY A 57 -9.71 -19.41 -6.24
N GLU A 58 -10.49 -20.50 -6.11
CA GLU A 58 -10.40 -21.50 -5.03
C GLU A 58 -9.12 -22.38 -4.97
N ASP A 59 -8.00 -22.03 -5.62
CA ASP A 59 -6.75 -22.80 -5.51
C ASP A 59 -5.50 -21.90 -5.52
N VAL A 60 -5.22 -21.29 -4.35
CA VAL A 60 -4.07 -20.39 -4.16
C VAL A 60 -2.79 -21.21 -4.02
N ASP A 61 -2.05 -21.38 -5.11
CA ASP A 61 -0.70 -21.98 -5.06
C ASP A 61 0.31 -21.00 -4.42
N LEU A 62 0.46 -21.11 -3.10
CA LEU A 62 1.42 -20.35 -2.30
C LEU A 62 2.89 -20.78 -2.55
N SER A 63 3.12 -21.85 -3.31
CA SER A 63 4.46 -22.30 -3.69
C SER A 63 4.94 -21.69 -5.01
N GLN A 64 4.14 -20.81 -5.61
CA GLN A 64 4.47 -20.13 -6.85
C GLN A 64 5.79 -19.34 -6.72
N THR A 65 6.75 -19.65 -7.60
CA THR A 65 8.07 -19.01 -7.62
C THR A 65 8.17 -17.88 -8.64
N ASP A 66 7.27 -17.84 -9.63
CA ASP A 66 7.11 -16.75 -10.57
C ASP A 66 6.34 -15.59 -9.90
N VAL A 67 7.05 -14.51 -9.54
CA VAL A 67 6.47 -13.34 -8.85
C VAL A 67 5.28 -12.78 -9.62
N ALA A 68 5.33 -12.73 -10.95
CA ALA A 68 4.25 -12.17 -11.77
C ALA A 68 2.94 -13.00 -11.69
N LYS A 69 3.05 -14.27 -11.30
CA LYS A 69 1.91 -15.17 -11.07
C LYS A 69 1.57 -15.34 -9.60
N HIS A 70 2.36 -14.78 -8.70
CA HIS A 70 2.16 -15.00 -7.27
C HIS A 70 0.83 -14.35 -6.82
N PRO A 71 -0.04 -15.07 -6.10
CA PRO A 71 -1.40 -14.62 -5.74
C PRO A 71 -1.41 -13.29 -4.98
N PHE A 72 -0.52 -13.13 -3.99
CA PHE A 72 -0.39 -11.88 -3.25
C PHE A 72 0.12 -10.72 -4.11
N TYR A 73 0.96 -10.99 -5.12
CA TYR A 73 1.43 -9.95 -6.03
C TYR A 73 0.29 -9.48 -6.92
N ARG A 74 -0.51 -10.39 -7.47
CA ARG A 74 -1.70 -10.06 -8.26
C ARG A 74 -2.77 -9.34 -7.45
N ALA A 75 -3.04 -9.80 -6.24
CA ALA A 75 -3.99 -9.18 -5.33
C ALA A 75 -3.62 -7.74 -4.95
N PHE A 76 -2.33 -7.39 -4.89
CA PHE A 76 -1.88 -6.00 -4.75
C PHE A 76 -2.45 -5.10 -5.86
N PHE A 77 -2.33 -5.49 -7.13
CA PHE A 77 -2.82 -4.69 -8.25
C PHE A 77 -4.34 -4.63 -8.28
N HIS A 78 -5.02 -5.72 -7.93
CA HIS A 78 -6.47 -5.72 -7.79
C HIS A 78 -6.91 -4.68 -6.74
N CYS A 79 -6.35 -4.76 -5.53
CA CYS A 79 -6.67 -3.81 -4.46
C CYS A 79 -6.31 -2.37 -4.85
N TRP A 80 -5.15 -2.15 -5.46
CA TRP A 80 -4.76 -0.83 -5.97
C TRP A 80 -5.79 -0.26 -6.94
N ASN A 81 -6.19 -1.07 -7.92
CA ASN A 81 -7.12 -0.67 -8.96
C ASN A 81 -8.55 -0.50 -8.43
N GLU A 82 -8.90 -1.10 -7.29
CA GLU A 82 -10.14 -0.81 -6.57
C GLU A 82 -10.01 0.35 -5.59
N GLN A 83 -8.88 1.07 -5.57
CA GLN A 83 -8.60 2.18 -4.64
C GLN A 83 -8.55 1.73 -3.16
N ARG A 84 -8.33 0.44 -2.93
CA ARG A 84 -8.16 -0.22 -1.63
C ARG A 84 -6.68 -0.22 -1.25
N TYR A 85 -6.10 0.97 -1.14
CA TYR A 85 -4.65 1.12 -1.00
C TYR A 85 -4.10 0.57 0.32
N TYR A 86 -4.93 0.55 1.38
CA TYR A 86 -4.54 -0.04 2.66
C TYR A 86 -4.42 -1.55 2.54
N GLU A 87 -5.38 -2.21 1.89
CA GLU A 87 -5.33 -3.64 1.62
C GLU A 87 -4.21 -3.98 0.64
N ALA A 88 -3.99 -3.16 -0.41
CA ALA A 88 -2.85 -3.34 -1.30
C ALA A 88 -1.53 -3.36 -0.52
N HIS A 89 -1.31 -2.35 0.35
CA HIS A 89 -0.15 -2.31 1.25
C HIS A 89 -0.02 -3.60 2.08
N ASP A 90 -1.10 -4.02 2.74
CA ASP A 90 -1.09 -5.13 3.68
C ASP A 90 -0.90 -6.50 3.02
N VAL A 91 -1.55 -6.72 1.86
CA VAL A 91 -1.39 -7.93 1.05
C VAL A 91 0.07 -8.07 0.64
N LEU A 92 0.69 -7.01 0.11
CA LEU A 92 2.06 -7.12 -0.38
C LEU A 92 3.09 -7.17 0.76
N GLU A 93 2.79 -6.59 1.93
CA GLU A 93 3.62 -6.74 3.14
C GLU A 93 3.76 -8.21 3.56
N GLN A 94 2.70 -9.03 3.45
CA GLN A 94 2.76 -10.47 3.75
C GLN A 94 3.74 -11.21 2.84
N LEU A 95 3.77 -10.87 1.55
CA LEU A 95 4.74 -11.43 0.60
C LEU A 95 6.16 -10.94 0.92
N TRP A 96 6.32 -9.63 1.11
CA TRP A 96 7.62 -9.02 1.36
C TRP A 96 8.31 -9.56 2.62
N LEU A 97 7.56 -9.83 3.70
CA LEU A 97 8.12 -10.39 4.94
C LEU A 97 8.80 -11.76 4.72
N LYS A 98 8.34 -12.54 3.74
CA LYS A 98 8.95 -13.83 3.36
C LYS A 98 10.18 -13.63 2.47
N GLU A 99 10.18 -12.56 1.67
CA GLU A 99 11.19 -12.26 0.66
C GLU A 99 12.22 -11.18 1.07
N THR A 100 12.33 -10.87 2.37
CA THR A 100 13.14 -9.73 2.86
C THR A 100 14.64 -9.79 2.52
N ASN A 101 15.18 -10.97 2.22
CA ASN A 101 16.58 -11.16 1.80
C ASN A 101 16.74 -11.42 0.29
N SER A 102 15.67 -11.27 -0.49
CA SER A 102 15.70 -11.49 -1.93
C SER A 102 16.26 -10.27 -2.68
N ARG A 103 16.62 -10.47 -3.95
CA ARG A 103 16.96 -9.39 -4.88
C ARG A 103 15.79 -8.41 -5.10
N ASP A 104 14.56 -8.84 -4.81
CA ASP A 104 13.32 -8.10 -5.01
C ASP A 104 12.82 -7.41 -3.74
N ALA A 105 13.54 -7.52 -2.61
CA ALA A 105 13.13 -6.92 -1.35
C ALA A 105 12.91 -5.40 -1.46
N ASN A 106 13.73 -4.70 -2.23
CA ASN A 106 13.54 -3.26 -2.49
C ASN A 106 12.38 -2.99 -3.45
N PHE A 107 12.16 -3.85 -4.44
CA PHE A 107 11.03 -3.73 -5.36
C PHE A 107 9.70 -3.76 -4.61
N PHE A 108 9.47 -4.83 -3.82
CA PHE A 108 8.24 -4.96 -3.02
C PHE A 108 8.11 -3.83 -2.00
N LYS A 109 9.20 -3.46 -1.33
CA LYS A 109 9.21 -2.32 -0.41
C LYS A 109 8.79 -1.02 -1.10
N GLY A 110 9.22 -0.79 -2.33
CA GLY A 110 8.83 0.37 -3.13
C GLY A 110 7.32 0.38 -3.43
N LEU A 111 6.77 -0.76 -3.85
CA LEU A 111 5.32 -0.90 -4.09
C LEU A 111 4.48 -0.68 -2.82
N ILE A 112 4.92 -1.24 -1.68
CA ILE A 112 4.28 -1.04 -0.37
C ILE A 112 4.30 0.44 0.03
N GLN A 113 5.42 1.13 -0.18
CA GLN A 113 5.54 2.56 0.11
C GLN A 113 4.65 3.41 -0.81
N ALA A 114 4.57 3.06 -2.09
CA ALA A 114 3.66 3.71 -3.03
C ALA A 114 2.21 3.58 -2.56
N ALA A 115 1.75 2.38 -2.21
CA ALA A 115 0.40 2.17 -1.69
C ALA A 115 0.17 2.96 -0.39
N GLY A 116 1.15 2.97 0.52
CA GLY A 116 1.10 3.79 1.73
C GLY A 116 0.96 5.29 1.45
N ALA A 117 1.62 5.82 0.42
CA ALA A 117 1.46 7.21 0.00
C ALA A 117 0.02 7.50 -0.45
N PHE A 118 -0.58 6.63 -1.25
CA PHE A 118 -1.97 6.77 -1.68
C PHE A 118 -2.98 6.63 -0.52
N VAL A 119 -2.73 5.79 0.49
CA VAL A 119 -3.53 5.78 1.74
C VAL A 119 -3.52 7.16 2.42
N HIS A 120 -2.39 7.86 2.41
CA HIS A 120 -2.33 9.21 2.98
C HIS A 120 -3.16 10.21 2.19
N LEU A 121 -3.15 10.14 0.85
CA LEU A 121 -3.96 10.99 -0.01
C LEU A 121 -5.45 10.73 0.15
N GLN A 122 -5.87 9.45 0.11
CA GLN A 122 -7.25 9.03 0.28
C GLN A 122 -7.82 9.48 1.63
N LYS A 123 -7.11 9.22 2.72
CA LYS A 123 -7.55 9.64 4.06
C LYS A 123 -7.66 11.16 4.21
N ARG A 124 -6.81 11.94 3.52
CA ARG A 124 -6.96 13.40 3.52
C ARG A 124 -8.17 13.83 2.73
N PHE A 125 -8.41 13.22 1.57
CA PHE A 125 -9.56 13.51 0.72
C PHE A 125 -10.88 13.25 1.45
N GLU A 126 -11.00 12.12 2.15
CA GLU A 126 -12.20 11.73 2.92
C GLU A 126 -12.42 12.61 4.16
N HIS A 127 -11.34 13.09 4.76
CA HIS A 127 -11.38 13.80 6.05
C HIS A 127 -10.52 15.07 6.05
N PRO A 128 -10.81 16.06 5.18
CA PRO A 128 -9.94 17.21 4.95
C PRO A 128 -9.83 18.13 6.18
N SER A 129 -10.86 18.18 7.03
CA SER A 129 -10.89 19.01 8.24
C SER A 129 -10.42 18.29 9.51
N HIS A 130 -10.15 16.98 9.44
CA HIS A 130 -9.74 16.23 10.62
C HIS A 130 -8.31 16.59 11.04
N ALA A 131 -8.08 16.81 12.34
CA ALA A 131 -6.79 17.30 12.88
C ALA A 131 -5.57 16.48 12.44
N LYS A 132 -5.72 15.15 12.36
CA LYS A 132 -4.68 14.21 11.88
C LYS A 132 -4.65 14.07 10.37
N HIS A 133 -5.81 14.00 9.70
CA HIS A 133 -5.88 13.62 8.28
C HIS A 133 -5.58 14.80 7.34
N SER A 134 -5.91 16.03 7.77
CA SER A 134 -5.57 17.27 7.07
C SER A 134 -4.06 17.42 6.79
N ARG A 135 -3.20 16.86 7.65
CA ARG A 135 -1.74 16.99 7.60
C ARG A 135 -1.03 15.84 6.86
N ARG A 136 -1.75 15.09 6.02
CA ARG A 136 -1.21 13.87 5.37
C ARG A 136 -0.46 14.09 4.05
N LEU A 137 -0.43 15.30 3.49
CA LEU A 137 0.34 15.58 2.28
C LEU A 137 1.85 15.45 2.47
N PRO A 138 2.48 16.02 3.52
CA PRO A 138 3.92 15.83 3.75
C PRO A 138 4.36 14.37 3.90
N PRO A 139 3.69 13.50 4.68
CA PRO A 139 4.08 12.09 4.73
C PRO A 139 3.82 11.35 3.42
N ALA A 140 2.81 11.72 2.63
CA ALA A 140 2.60 11.14 1.29
C ALA A 140 3.79 11.41 0.37
N VAL A 141 4.24 12.68 0.29
CA VAL A 141 5.41 13.07 -0.53
C VAL A 141 6.67 12.29 -0.16
N ARG A 142 6.94 12.14 1.14
CA ARG A 142 8.09 11.35 1.62
C ARG A 142 8.01 9.90 1.15
N LEU A 143 6.82 9.30 1.17
CA LEU A 143 6.63 7.92 0.73
C LEU A 143 6.74 7.78 -0.79
N PHE A 144 6.26 8.76 -1.58
CA PHE A 144 6.47 8.78 -3.04
C PHE A 144 7.96 8.76 -3.38
N GLN A 145 8.75 9.64 -2.76
CA GLN A 145 10.20 9.72 -2.99
C GLN A 145 10.94 8.45 -2.57
N LEU A 146 10.54 7.84 -1.45
CA LEU A 146 11.13 6.57 -0.99
C LEU A 146 10.78 5.41 -1.93
N ALA A 147 9.53 5.36 -2.39
CA ALA A 147 9.05 4.35 -3.33
C ALA A 147 9.80 4.46 -4.66
N GLU A 148 9.85 5.66 -5.26
CA GLU A 148 10.58 5.92 -6.50
C GLU A 148 12.06 5.51 -6.38
N LYS A 149 12.74 5.91 -5.29
CA LYS A 149 14.13 5.52 -5.03
C LYS A 149 14.33 4.00 -4.99
N ASN A 150 13.40 3.26 -4.41
CA ASN A 150 13.50 1.81 -4.31
C ASN A 150 13.15 1.10 -5.63
N LEU A 151 12.29 1.70 -6.45
CA LEU A 151 11.79 1.12 -7.70
C LEU A 151 12.67 1.43 -8.91
N SER A 152 13.31 2.60 -8.96
CA SER A 152 13.99 3.09 -10.17
C SER A 152 15.09 2.17 -10.70
N ILE A 153 15.75 1.38 -9.84
CA ILE A 153 16.76 0.41 -10.25
C ILE A 153 16.17 -0.79 -11.04
N PHE A 154 14.86 -0.97 -11.00
CA PHE A 154 14.12 -2.04 -11.68
C PHE A 154 13.46 -1.55 -12.98
N ALA A 155 13.72 -0.31 -13.38
CA ALA A 155 13.24 0.25 -14.65
C ALA A 155 13.93 -0.42 -15.87
N PRO A 156 13.27 -0.49 -17.03
CA PRO A 156 11.92 0.01 -17.29
C PRO A 156 10.82 -0.95 -16.88
N ARG A 157 11.11 -2.25 -16.75
CA ARG A 157 10.10 -3.29 -16.48
C ARG A 157 10.64 -4.36 -15.53
N HIS A 158 9.80 -4.81 -14.61
CA HIS A 158 10.14 -5.86 -13.65
C HIS A 158 8.90 -6.63 -13.21
N HIS A 159 8.95 -7.96 -13.22
CA HIS A 159 7.82 -8.85 -12.84
C HIS A 159 6.49 -8.53 -13.55
N GLY A 160 6.56 -8.10 -14.81
CA GLY A 160 5.38 -7.71 -15.60
C GLY A 160 4.90 -6.28 -15.36
N LEU A 161 5.46 -5.54 -14.39
CA LEU A 161 5.12 -4.14 -14.16
C LEU A 161 5.96 -3.20 -15.05
N ASP A 162 5.33 -2.17 -15.61
CA ASP A 162 6.02 -1.00 -16.13
C ASP A 162 6.50 -0.12 -14.97
N VAL A 163 7.76 -0.29 -14.59
CA VAL A 163 8.37 0.39 -13.46
C VAL A 163 8.70 1.84 -13.80
N ALA A 164 9.05 2.13 -15.05
CA ALA A 164 9.32 3.50 -15.49
C ALA A 164 8.04 4.36 -15.36
N ALA A 165 6.92 3.87 -15.90
CA ALA A 165 5.63 4.56 -15.81
C ALA A 165 5.17 4.75 -14.35
N LEU A 166 5.42 3.76 -13.47
CA LEU A 166 5.14 3.92 -12.05
C LEU A 166 6.03 5.00 -11.43
N CYS A 167 7.34 5.00 -11.67
CA CYS A 167 8.24 6.04 -11.15
C CYS A 167 7.80 7.46 -11.58
N GLU A 168 7.45 7.63 -12.86
CA GLU A 168 6.92 8.90 -13.38
C GLU A 168 5.64 9.33 -12.65
N LEU A 169 4.69 8.40 -12.48
CA LEU A 169 3.46 8.64 -11.72
C LEU A 169 3.74 9.12 -10.29
N LEU A 170 4.63 8.44 -9.56
CA LEU A 170 4.95 8.80 -8.16
C LEU A 170 5.61 10.18 -8.09
N HIS A 171 6.51 10.47 -9.02
CA HIS A 171 7.17 11.77 -9.15
C HIS A 171 6.16 12.89 -9.40
N GLU A 172 5.26 12.73 -10.39
CA GLU A 172 4.23 13.72 -10.69
C GLU A 172 3.30 14.01 -9.50
N PHE A 173 2.89 12.98 -8.76
CA PHE A 173 2.05 13.15 -7.59
C PHE A 173 2.77 13.92 -6.49
N ALA A 174 4.05 13.61 -6.24
CA ALA A 174 4.87 14.34 -5.29
C ALA A 174 5.01 15.83 -5.70
N ASP A 175 5.33 16.08 -6.97
CA ASP A 175 5.54 17.42 -7.52
C ASP A 175 4.28 18.28 -7.45
N LYS A 176 3.11 17.75 -7.84
CA LYS A 176 1.83 18.46 -7.74
C LYS A 176 1.56 18.92 -6.29
N ILE A 177 1.90 18.09 -5.31
CA ILE A 177 1.76 18.44 -3.89
C ILE A 177 2.76 19.53 -3.49
N VAL A 178 4.04 19.36 -3.84
CA VAL A 178 5.12 20.30 -3.48
C VAL A 178 4.91 21.67 -4.11
N VAL A 179 4.60 21.73 -5.40
CA VAL A 179 4.33 22.97 -6.16
C VAL A 179 3.12 23.71 -5.59
N SER A 180 2.12 22.98 -5.08
CA SER A 180 0.98 23.59 -4.39
C SER A 180 1.27 24.09 -2.97
N GLU A 181 2.54 24.02 -2.52
CA GLU A 181 2.94 24.26 -1.13
C GLU A 181 2.14 23.41 -0.12
N TYR A 182 1.90 22.14 -0.47
CA TYR A 182 1.10 21.19 0.33
C TYR A 182 -0.34 21.65 0.59
N LYS A 183 -0.94 22.44 -0.31
CA LYS A 183 -2.35 22.88 -0.21
C LYS A 183 -3.29 21.95 -0.99
N THR A 184 -2.82 21.42 -2.12
CA THR A 184 -3.63 20.62 -3.04
C THR A 184 -3.36 19.13 -2.87
N ASN A 185 -4.43 18.34 -2.83
CA ASN A 185 -4.35 16.89 -2.96
C ASN A 185 -4.62 16.52 -4.42
N PRO A 186 -3.66 15.96 -5.17
CA PRO A 186 -3.85 15.62 -6.57
C PRO A 186 -4.70 14.37 -6.78
N TRP A 187 -5.00 13.60 -5.72
CA TRP A 187 -5.81 12.40 -5.79
C TRP A 187 -7.30 12.70 -5.55
N SER A 188 -8.16 12.12 -6.37
CA SER A 188 -9.59 11.91 -6.10
C SER A 188 -10.01 10.51 -6.61
N PRO A 189 -11.18 10.00 -6.22
CA PRO A 189 -11.70 8.73 -6.73
C PRO A 189 -11.82 8.69 -8.27
N GLU A 190 -12.09 9.83 -8.90
CA GLU A 190 -12.25 9.97 -10.34
C GLU A 190 -10.91 9.96 -11.09
N THR A 191 -9.84 10.45 -10.46
CA THR A 191 -8.49 10.54 -11.06
C THR A 191 -7.53 9.49 -10.51
N ALA A 192 -8.03 8.52 -9.73
CA ALA A 192 -7.22 7.49 -9.09
C ALA A 192 -6.44 6.65 -10.13
N PRO A 193 -5.11 6.57 -10.02
CA PRO A 193 -4.30 5.89 -11.02
C PRO A 193 -4.50 4.38 -10.97
N LYS A 194 -4.43 3.74 -12.14
CA LYS A 194 -4.47 2.29 -12.28
C LYS A 194 -3.10 1.75 -12.64
N LEU A 195 -2.77 0.56 -12.14
CA LEU A 195 -1.56 -0.18 -12.48
C LEU A 195 -1.95 -1.48 -13.17
N THR A 196 -1.36 -1.73 -14.34
CA THR A 196 -1.63 -2.95 -15.13
C THR A 196 -0.34 -3.74 -15.27
N LEU A 197 -0.44 -5.07 -15.15
CA LEU A 197 0.65 -5.98 -15.48
C LEU A 197 0.61 -6.26 -17.00
N LEU A 198 1.78 -6.18 -17.62
CA LEU A 198 2.01 -6.33 -19.06
C LEU A 198 2.35 -7.77 -19.45
#